data_AF-A0A0G1WHU5-F1
#
_entry.id   AF-A0A0G1WHU5-F1
#
_cell.length_a   1.000
_cell.length_b   1.000
_cell.length_c   1.000
_cell.angle_alpha   90.00
_cell.angle_beta   90.00
_cell.angle_gamma   90.00
#
_symmetry.space_group_name_H-M   'P 1'
#
loop_
_entity.id
_entity.type
_entity.pdbx_description
1 polymer ?
#
loop_
_entity_poly.entity_id
_entity_poly.type
_entity_poly.pdbx_seq_one_letter_code
_entity_poly.pdbx_strand_id
1 'polypeptide(L)'
;MGIEETPSLPEKRDAEREMKTIRDFVHAYRDEHDITPTPGLKSELSCIGFGEGFNLFFRQLTLTVDGDGEWKSLEDPEIRKLALEEIEAQNRDAKNLQDD
;
A
#
# COMPACT_ATOMS: atom_id res chain seq x y z
N MET A 1 21.73 3.40 28.61
CA MET A 1 21.56 2.10 27.94
C MET A 1 20.19 2.10 27.33
N GLY A 2 20.09 2.32 26.02
CA GLY A 2 18.82 2.21 25.30
C GLY A 2 18.49 0.74 25.16
N ILE A 3 17.31 0.35 25.64
CA ILE A 3 16.76 -0.99 25.39
C ILE A 3 16.31 -0.93 23.93
N GLU A 4 17.06 -1.56 23.03
CA GLU A 4 16.56 -1.81 21.67
C GLU A 4 15.41 -2.81 21.81
N GLU A 5 14.18 -2.30 21.79
CA GLU A 5 12.98 -3.12 21.79
C GLU A 5 12.94 -3.93 20.50
N THR A 6 13.52 -5.14 20.52
CA THR A 6 13.27 -6.12 19.47
C THR A 6 11.78 -6.42 19.45
N PRO A 7 11.09 -6.22 18.30
CA PRO A 7 9.66 -6.49 18.22
C PRO A 7 9.41 -7.97 18.53
N SER A 8 8.35 -8.22 19.30
CA SER A 8 8.01 -9.55 19.77
C SER A 8 7.62 -10.45 18.60
N LEU A 9 7.86 -11.76 18.73
CA LEU A 9 7.54 -12.78 17.72
C LEU A 9 6.11 -12.70 17.10
N PRO A 10 5.02 -12.40 17.86
CA PRO A 10 3.70 -12.21 17.25
C PRO A 10 3.63 -10.99 16.33
N GLU A 11 4.23 -9.85 16.72
CA GLU A 11 4.20 -8.61 15.93
C GLU A 11 4.90 -8.76 14.57
N LYS A 12 5.96 -9.58 14.51
CA LYS A 12 6.64 -9.89 13.25
C LYS A 12 5.75 -10.66 12.28
N ARG A 13 4.99 -11.64 12.78
CA ARG A 13 4.10 -12.47 11.95
C ARG A 13 2.94 -11.66 11.38
N ASP A 14 2.42 -10.72 12.17
CA ASP A 14 1.35 -9.82 11.73
C ASP A 14 1.86 -8.87 10.66
N ALA A 15 3.01 -8.23 10.85
CA ALA A 15 3.62 -7.38 9.85
C ALA A 15 3.92 -8.12 8.52
N GLU A 16 4.42 -9.35 8.58
CA GLU A 16 4.65 -10.18 7.38
C GLU A 16 3.34 -10.47 6.63
N ARG A 17 2.27 -10.79 7.37
CA ARG A 17 0.95 -11.06 6.80
C ARG A 17 0.35 -9.81 6.16
N GLU A 18 0.42 -8.68 6.84
CA GLU A 18 -0.05 -7.37 6.35
C GLU A 18 0.69 -6.96 5.08
N MET A 19 2.02 -7.08 5.07
CA MET A 19 2.84 -6.81 3.89
C MET A 19 2.50 -7.74 2.73
N LYS A 20 2.19 -9.01 3.00
CA LYS A 20 1.74 -9.95 1.97
C LYS A 20 0.41 -9.49 1.37
N THR A 21 -0.57 -9.12 2.19
CA THR A 21 -1.87 -8.61 1.72
C THR A 21 -1.70 -7.41 0.81
N ILE A 22 -0.86 -6.45 1.20
CA ILE A 22 -0.61 -5.24 0.39
C ILE A 22 0.05 -5.59 -0.94
N ARG A 23 1.08 -6.45 -0.93
CA ARG A 23 1.74 -6.89 -2.18
C ARG A 23 0.78 -7.58 -3.12
N ASP A 24 0.03 -8.56 -2.62
CA ASP A 24 -0.91 -9.34 -3.42
C ASP A 24 -1.94 -8.41 -4.07
N PHE A 25 -2.48 -7.45 -3.32
CA PHE A 25 -3.43 -6.47 -3.85
C PHE A 25 -2.79 -5.55 -4.90
N VAL A 26 -1.62 -4.97 -4.61
CA VAL A 26 -0.94 -4.07 -5.54
C VAL A 26 -0.60 -4.80 -6.86
N HIS A 27 -0.16 -6.06 -6.79
CA HIS A 27 0.13 -6.86 -7.98
C HIS A 27 -1.13 -7.19 -8.77
N ALA A 28 -2.21 -7.62 -8.10
CA ALA A 28 -3.50 -7.85 -8.75
C ALA A 28 -4.04 -6.57 -9.42
N TYR A 29 -3.95 -5.43 -8.74
CA TYR A 29 -4.35 -4.13 -9.28
C TYR A 29 -3.51 -3.74 -10.51
N ARG A 30 -2.20 -3.97 -10.47
CA ARG A 30 -1.33 -3.73 -11.64
C ARG A 30 -1.74 -4.60 -12.83
N ASP A 31 -2.01 -5.88 -12.59
CA ASP A 31 -2.42 -6.82 -13.64
C ASP A 31 -3.79 -6.44 -14.24
N GLU A 32 -4.76 -6.06 -13.40
CA GLU A 32 -6.09 -5.63 -13.85
C GLU A 32 -6.05 -4.36 -14.70
N HIS A 33 -5.18 -3.41 -14.35
CA HIS A 33 -5.07 -2.11 -14.99
C HIS A 33 -3.92 -1.99 -16.00
N ASP A 34 -3.24 -3.09 -16.33
CA ASP A 34 -2.08 -3.13 -17.24
C ASP A 34 -0.96 -2.12 -16.85
N ILE A 35 -0.71 -1.98 -15.55
CA ILE A 35 0.29 -1.05 -15.01
C ILE A 35 1.65 -1.72 -14.95
N THR A 36 2.59 -1.22 -15.76
CA THR A 36 4.00 -1.60 -15.65
C THR A 36 4.71 -0.72 -14.62
N PRO A 37 5.15 -1.26 -13.46
CA PRO A 37 5.85 -0.48 -12.45
C PRO A 37 7.22 -0.03 -12.96
N THR A 38 7.58 1.22 -12.67
CA THR A 38 8.84 1.82 -13.12
C THR A 38 9.67 2.27 -11.91
N PRO A 39 10.97 1.95 -11.83
CA PRO A 39 11.84 2.43 -10.76
C PRO A 39 11.86 3.96 -10.67
N GLY A 40 11.75 4.48 -9.46
CA GLY A 40 11.90 5.92 -9.19
C GLY A 40 10.79 6.84 -9.69
N LEU A 41 9.74 6.33 -10.35
CA LEU A 41 8.63 7.16 -10.82
C LEU A 41 7.78 7.64 -9.64
N LYS A 42 8.04 8.86 -9.16
CA LYS A 42 7.16 9.55 -8.22
C LYS A 42 6.14 10.38 -9.00
N SER A 43 4.86 10.06 -8.87
CA SER A 43 3.80 10.84 -9.55
C SER A 43 3.72 12.23 -8.91
N GLU A 44 4.35 13.23 -9.53
CA GLU A 44 4.21 14.62 -9.10
C GLU A 44 2.80 15.18 -9.41
N LEU A 45 1.96 15.20 -8.36
CA LEU A 45 1.30 16.42 -7.87
C LEU A 45 0.29 17.19 -8.76
N SER A 46 -0.39 16.60 -9.74
CA SER A 46 -1.52 17.30 -10.39
C SER A 46 -2.89 17.11 -9.72
N CYS A 47 -3.01 16.28 -8.67
CA CYS A 47 -4.30 15.96 -8.03
C CYS A 47 -4.43 16.45 -6.57
N ILE A 48 -3.60 17.38 -6.09
CA ILE A 48 -3.66 17.91 -4.70
C ILE A 48 -4.94 18.77 -4.44
N GLY A 49 -5.92 18.76 -5.34
CA GLY A 49 -7.13 19.57 -5.20
C GLY A 49 -8.23 18.98 -4.29
N PHE A 50 -8.21 17.68 -3.97
CA PHE A 50 -9.40 17.00 -3.45
C PHE A 50 -9.15 15.96 -2.33
N GLY A 51 -8.33 16.25 -1.32
CA GLY A 51 -8.21 15.38 -0.14
C GLY A 51 -7.48 14.03 -0.37
N GLU A 52 -6.84 13.87 -1.53
CA GLU A 52 -6.26 12.63 -2.06
C GLU A 52 -4.84 12.29 -1.55
N GLY A 53 -4.47 12.67 -0.33
CA GLY A 53 -3.13 12.37 0.20
C GLY A 53 -2.82 10.86 0.25
N PHE A 54 -3.80 10.04 0.60
CA PHE A 54 -3.66 8.58 0.70
C PHE A 54 -3.75 7.86 -0.65
N ASN A 55 -4.53 8.42 -1.59
CA ASN A 55 -4.55 7.97 -2.99
C ASN A 55 -3.16 8.10 -3.62
N LEU A 56 -2.44 9.19 -3.31
CA LEU A 56 -1.06 9.36 -3.78
C LEU A 56 -0.11 8.29 -3.25
N PHE A 57 -0.23 7.89 -1.98
CA PHE A 57 0.56 6.81 -1.41
C PHE A 57 0.29 5.47 -2.10
N PHE A 58 -0.98 5.08 -2.22
CA PHE A 58 -1.36 3.84 -2.91
C PHE A 58 -0.93 3.84 -4.38
N ARG A 59 -1.14 4.95 -5.08
CA ARG A 59 -0.69 5.16 -6.46
C ARG A 59 0.83 5.05 -6.59
N GLN A 60 1.56 5.52 -5.59
CA GLN A 60 3.01 5.40 -5.57
C GLN A 60 3.45 3.94 -5.44
N LEU A 61 2.75 3.14 -4.62
CA LEU A 61 2.98 1.70 -4.52
C LEU A 61 2.70 1.00 -5.86
N THR A 62 1.58 1.30 -6.53
CA THR A 62 1.22 0.64 -7.80
C THR A 62 2.17 1.01 -8.96
N LEU A 63 2.71 2.23 -8.98
CA LEU A 63 3.59 2.72 -10.05
C LEU A 63 5.08 2.40 -9.86
N THR A 64 5.54 1.99 -8.68
CA THR A 64 6.97 1.70 -8.42
C THR A 64 7.22 0.23 -8.17
N VAL A 65 8.38 -0.28 -8.58
CA VAL A 65 8.76 -1.68 -8.35
C VAL A 65 8.84 -1.97 -6.85
N ASP A 66 8.55 -3.22 -6.47
CA ASP A 66 8.57 -3.65 -5.08
C ASP A 66 9.92 -3.34 -4.42
N GLY A 67 9.89 -2.62 -3.30
CA GLY A 67 11.10 -2.22 -2.56
C GLY A 67 11.70 -0.87 -2.98
N ASP A 68 11.21 -0.26 -4.06
CA ASP A 68 11.55 1.12 -4.43
C ASP A 68 10.43 2.09 -4.00
N GLY A 69 10.59 3.39 -4.28
CA GLY A 69 9.54 4.38 -4.03
C GLY A 69 9.16 4.50 -2.54
N GLU A 70 7.86 4.35 -2.24
CA GLU A 70 7.30 4.49 -0.88
C GLU A 70 7.07 3.14 -0.18
N TRP A 71 7.55 2.04 -0.76
CA TRP A 71 7.43 0.70 -0.16
C TRP A 71 8.11 0.59 1.21
N LYS A 72 9.20 1.35 1.44
CA LYS A 72 9.87 1.40 2.74
C LYS A 72 9.00 2.03 3.83
N SER A 73 8.12 2.96 3.47
CA SER A 73 7.21 3.61 4.43
C SER A 73 6.23 2.60 5.05
N LEU A 74 6.01 1.43 4.41
CA LEU A 74 5.26 0.32 4.97
C LEU A 74 5.97 -0.43 6.11
N GLU A 75 7.23 -0.12 6.43
CA GLU A 75 7.89 -0.60 7.66
C GLU A 75 7.19 -0.01 8.90
N ASP A 76 6.63 1.20 8.79
CA ASP A 76 5.83 1.84 9.82
C ASP A 76 4.44 1.16 9.92
N PRO A 77 4.06 0.65 11.10
CA PRO A 77 2.76 -0.02 11.29
C PRO A 77 1.56 0.89 11.03
N GLU A 78 1.65 2.19 11.30
CA GLU A 78 0.53 3.12 11.08
C GLU A 78 0.30 3.35 9.58
N ILE A 79 1.38 3.51 8.82
CA ILE A 79 1.30 3.63 7.35
C ILE A 79 0.78 2.32 6.73
N ARG A 80 1.25 1.18 7.22
CA ARG A 80 0.79 -0.13 6.76
C ARG A 80 -0.69 -0.36 7.05
N LYS A 81 -1.18 0.05 8.22
CA LYS A 81 -2.59 0.00 8.57
C LYS A 81 -3.44 0.86 7.63
N LEU A 82 -3.02 2.08 7.33
CA LEU A 82 -3.73 2.97 6.40
C LEU A 82 -3.80 2.36 4.99
N ALA A 83 -2.73 1.70 4.53
CA ALA A 83 -2.74 0.98 3.26
C ALA A 83 -3.77 -0.15 3.24
N LEU A 84 -3.89 -0.91 4.34
CA LEU A 84 -4.88 -1.98 4.46
C LEU A 84 -6.32 -1.45 4.48
N GLU A 85 -6.58 -0.35 5.19
CA GLU A 85 -7.90 0.30 5.23
C GLU A 85 -8.34 0.75 3.83
N GLU A 86 -7.43 1.30 3.03
CA GLU A 86 -7.69 1.66 1.63
C GLU A 86 -8.01 0.43 0.77
N ILE A 87 -7.24 -0.65 0.92
CA ILE A 87 -7.48 -1.93 0.22
C ILE A 87 -8.87 -2.47 0.59
N GLU A 88 -9.26 -2.40 1.85
CA GLU A 88 -10.60 -2.80 2.29
C GLU A 88 -11.71 -1.94 1.69
N ALA A 89 -11.48 -0.62 1.56
CA ALA A 89 -12.42 0.30 0.92
C ALA A 89 -12.60 -0.03 -0.57
N GLN A 90 -11.50 -0.18 -1.31
CA GLN A 90 -11.52 -0.54 -2.74
C GLN A 90 -12.22 -1.88 -2.98
N ASN A 91 -11.96 -2.89 -2.15
CA ASN A 91 -12.62 -4.20 -2.25
C ASN A 91 -14.12 -4.13 -1.94
N ARG A 92 -14.54 -3.21 -1.06
CA ARG A 92 -15.98 -3.00 -0.75
C ARG A 92 -16.67 -2.35 -1.93
N ASP A 93 -16.06 -1.33 -2.52
CA ASP A 93 -16.61 -0.63 -3.68
C ASP A 93 -16.72 -1.56 -4.88
N ALA A 94 -15.69 -2.38 -5.14
CA ALA A 94 -15.72 -3.40 -6.20
C ALA A 94 -16.84 -4.43 -6.04
N LYS A 95 -17.17 -4.83 -4.80
CA LYS A 95 -18.29 -5.75 -4.52
C LYS A 95 -19.64 -5.10 -4.73
N ASN A 96 -19.82 -3.85 -4.29
CA ASN A 96 -21.09 -3.14 -4.46
C ASN A 96 -21.44 -2.92 -5.93
N LEU A 97 -20.46 -2.80 -6.83
CA LEU A 97 -20.69 -2.69 -8.28
C LEU A 97 -21.12 -3.99 -8.97
N GLN A 98 -20.97 -5.16 -8.32
CA GLN A 98 -21.35 -6.46 -8.91
C GLN A 98 -22.77 -6.90 -8.53
N ASP A 99 -23.41 -6.21 -7.58
CA ASP A 99 -24.74 -6.53 -7.07
C ASP A 99 -25.87 -5.65 -7.67
N ASP A 100 -25.54 -4.75 -8.62
CA ASP A 100 -26.47 -3.91 -9.41
C ASP A 100 -26.64 -4.41 -10.86
#